data_AF-A0AAE1WJG5-F1
#
_entry.id   AF-A0AAE1WJG5-F1
#
_cell.length_a   1.000
_cell.length_b   1.000
_cell.length_c   1.000
_cell.angle_alpha   90.00
_cell.angle_beta   90.00
_cell.angle_gamma   90.00
#
_symmetry.space_group_name_H-M   'P 1'
#
loop_
_entity.id
_entity.type
_entity.pdbx_description
1 polymer ?
#
loop_
_entity_poly.entity_id
_entity_poly.type
_entity_poly.pdbx_seq_one_letter_code
_entity_poly.pdbx_strand_id
1 'polypeptide(L)'
;MGMARPTDDPVTRPLPPYTSLSSHALYFINSKLSSREDLDGAPTLLSELQLQSDALDRTLSELNGELQSHLTRHASHSNRVGALFSNVRGQLDDLRRSSAHPSSDEGSRRGMGEELQALAKEVGRVETVRNYAETALKLDTLVGDVEDAVSSTMNRTLRRHPSTNNLEDMRAVALRALKLTEDVLSSVTKTHPRWTRLVSAVDHRIDRALAILRPQAIADHRALLASLGWPPPLSTISSSNPYTKGSTDVQNPLFTMEGDLKLQYCESFLALCGLQELQRKRKSRQLEGHYKDVALHQPLWVIEELVNPLSIASQHHFSK
;
A
#
# COMPACT_ATOMS: atom_id res chain seq x y z
N MET A 1 10.79 67.99 -8.28
CA MET A 1 9.73 67.38 -9.11
C MET A 1 9.52 65.98 -8.54
N GLY A 2 8.70 65.77 -7.52
CA GLY A 2 7.29 66.14 -7.44
C GLY A 2 6.48 64.93 -7.86
N MET A 3 6.38 63.91 -7.00
CA MET A 3 5.37 62.85 -7.10
C MET A 3 4.86 62.58 -5.70
N ALA A 4 3.61 62.98 -5.51
CA ALA A 4 2.87 63.00 -4.27
C ALA A 4 2.63 61.58 -3.74
N ARG A 5 2.70 61.44 -2.41
CA ARG A 5 2.02 60.35 -1.70
C ARG A 5 0.51 60.54 -1.88
N PRO A 6 -0.25 59.54 -2.35
CA PRO A 6 -1.68 59.53 -2.15
C PRO A 6 -1.94 59.18 -0.68
N THR A 7 -2.51 60.15 0.04
CA THR A 7 -3.27 59.93 1.27
C THR A 7 -4.56 59.19 0.89
N ASP A 8 -4.62 57.89 1.15
CA ASP A 8 -5.88 57.15 1.08
C ASP A 8 -6.55 57.16 2.46
N ASP A 9 -7.57 58.00 2.59
CA ASP A 9 -8.65 57.87 3.58
C ASP A 9 -9.32 56.48 3.45
N PRO A 10 -9.99 55.96 4.49
CA PRO A 10 -10.56 54.61 4.49
C PRO A 10 -11.78 54.56 3.57
N VAL A 11 -11.53 54.39 2.27
CA VAL A 11 -12.56 54.08 1.27
C VAL A 11 -13.14 52.73 1.64
N THR A 12 -14.40 52.75 2.06
CA THR A 12 -15.29 51.59 2.14
C THR A 12 -15.24 50.85 0.81
N ARG A 13 -14.38 49.84 0.74
CA ARG A 13 -14.30 48.94 -0.42
C ARG A 13 -15.68 48.31 -0.58
N PRO A 14 -16.33 48.41 -1.76
CA PRO A 14 -17.55 47.68 -2.01
C PRO A 14 -17.27 46.20 -1.79
N LEU A 15 -18.12 45.55 -0.98
CA LEU A 15 -18.02 44.12 -0.71
C LEU A 15 -18.00 43.38 -2.06
N PRO A 16 -17.06 42.43 -2.26
CA PRO A 16 -16.99 41.68 -3.50
C PRO A 16 -18.34 41.00 -3.77
N PRO A 17 -18.82 41.00 -5.03
CA PRO A 17 -20.08 40.35 -5.36
C PRO A 17 -20.01 38.87 -4.95
N TYR A 18 -21.08 38.34 -4.36
CA TYR A 18 -21.17 36.96 -3.85
C TYR A 18 -20.81 35.88 -4.88
N THR A 19 -20.87 36.22 -6.17
CA THR A 19 -20.48 35.36 -7.30
C THR A 19 -18.97 35.22 -7.49
N SER A 20 -18.16 36.07 -6.86
CA SER A 20 -16.69 36.04 -6.94
C SER A 20 -16.03 35.21 -5.83
N LEU A 21 -16.81 34.78 -4.84
CA LEU A 21 -16.32 34.00 -3.71
C LEU A 21 -16.47 32.50 -4.01
N SER A 22 -15.37 31.76 -3.82
CA SER A 22 -15.38 30.30 -3.92
C SER A 22 -16.42 29.69 -2.96
N SER A 23 -17.07 28.60 -3.36
CA SER A 23 -18.06 27.88 -2.54
C SER A 23 -17.51 27.49 -1.16
N HIS A 24 -16.21 27.21 -1.07
CA HIS A 24 -15.53 26.93 0.20
C HIS A 24 -15.37 28.18 1.08
N ALA A 25 -15.09 29.34 0.48
CA ALA A 25 -15.00 30.61 1.21
C ALA A 25 -16.38 31.02 1.75
N LEU A 26 -17.44 30.82 0.97
CA LEU A 26 -18.82 31.07 1.39
C LEU A 26 -19.25 30.12 2.53
N TYR A 27 -18.94 28.83 2.43
CA TYR A 27 -19.21 27.88 3.53
C TYR A 27 -18.45 28.26 4.80
N PHE A 28 -17.16 28.61 4.68
CA PHE A 28 -16.33 29.03 5.81
C PHE A 28 -16.88 30.28 6.50
N ILE A 29 -17.17 31.34 5.74
CA ILE A 29 -17.75 32.59 6.24
C ILE A 29 -19.10 32.31 6.91
N ASN A 30 -19.98 31.55 6.25
CA ASN A 30 -21.30 31.24 6.80
C ASN A 30 -21.20 30.41 8.09
N SER A 31 -20.25 29.46 8.17
CA SER A 31 -20.04 28.62 9.36
C SER A 31 -19.48 29.38 10.57
N LYS A 32 -18.81 30.52 10.35
CA LYS A 32 -18.09 31.28 11.39
C LYS A 32 -18.75 32.61 11.76
N LEU A 33 -19.63 33.15 10.92
CA LEU A 33 -20.30 34.45 11.10
C LEU A 33 -21.83 34.33 10.97
N SER A 34 -22.41 33.25 11.52
CA SER A 34 -23.85 32.98 11.44
C SER A 34 -24.69 33.79 12.43
N SER A 35 -24.14 34.17 13.60
CA SER A 35 -24.88 34.89 14.65
C SER A 35 -24.34 36.32 14.86
N ARG A 36 -25.17 37.21 15.42
CA ARG A 36 -24.80 38.61 15.69
C ARG A 36 -23.68 38.75 16.74
N GLU A 37 -23.55 37.76 17.62
CA GLU A 37 -22.50 37.67 18.64
C GLU A 37 -21.15 37.28 18.02
N ASP A 38 -21.14 36.52 16.93
CA ASP A 38 -19.91 36.14 16.20
C ASP A 38 -19.30 37.32 15.42
N LEU A 39 -20.09 38.35 15.09
CA LEU A 39 -19.60 39.58 14.45
C LEU A 39 -18.67 40.39 15.36
N ASP A 40 -18.84 40.32 16.69
CA ASP A 40 -17.92 40.96 17.64
C ASP A 40 -16.55 40.26 17.67
N GLY A 41 -16.48 38.99 17.27
CA GLY A 41 -15.25 38.20 17.10
C GLY A 41 -14.59 38.31 15.72
N ALA A 42 -15.24 38.97 14.75
CA ALA A 42 -14.74 39.18 13.41
C ALA A 42 -13.33 39.84 13.33
N PRO A 43 -12.97 40.87 14.13
CA PRO A 43 -11.62 41.45 14.06
C PRO A 43 -10.54 40.47 14.53
N THR A 44 -10.85 39.56 15.45
CA THR A 44 -9.92 38.50 15.90
C THR A 44 -9.68 37.47 14.80
N LEU A 45 -10.75 37.04 14.11
CA LEU A 45 -10.66 36.14 12.96
C LEU A 45 -9.89 36.76 11.79
N LEU A 46 -10.09 38.07 11.54
CA LEU A 46 -9.31 38.79 10.53
C LEU A 46 -7.82 38.81 10.88
N SER A 47 -7.49 39.05 12.15
CA SER A 47 -6.10 39.05 12.64
C SER A 47 -5.46 37.67 12.52
N GLU A 48 -6.20 36.60 12.79
CA GLU A 48 -5.74 35.22 12.63
C GLU A 48 -5.52 34.86 11.16
N LEU A 49 -6.45 35.21 10.27
CA LEU A 49 -6.31 34.99 8.82
C LEU A 49 -5.16 35.81 8.23
N GLN A 50 -4.97 37.04 8.68
CA GLN A 50 -3.81 37.86 8.31
C GLN A 50 -2.50 37.21 8.77
N LEU A 51 -2.45 36.74 10.03
CA LEU A 51 -1.28 36.04 10.54
C LEU A 51 -0.98 34.75 9.76
N GLN A 52 -2.02 34.00 9.38
CA GLN A 52 -1.89 32.79 8.56
C GLN A 52 -1.44 33.13 7.13
N SER A 53 -1.95 34.21 6.54
CA SER A 53 -1.52 34.70 5.23
C SER A 53 -0.05 35.11 5.27
N ASP A 54 0.35 35.91 6.26
CA ASP A 54 1.74 36.36 6.42
C ASP A 54 2.70 35.20 6.72
N ALA A 55 2.23 34.16 7.41
CA ALA A 55 2.99 32.93 7.63
C ALA A 55 3.16 32.16 6.33
N LEU A 56 2.08 32.02 5.54
CA LEU A 56 2.13 31.34 4.25
C LEU A 56 3.03 32.08 3.26
N ASP A 57 2.95 33.40 3.18
CA ASP A 57 3.80 34.23 2.32
C ASP A 57 5.28 34.12 2.71
N ARG A 58 5.59 34.04 4.01
CA ARG A 58 6.95 33.75 4.50
C ARG A 58 7.43 32.38 4.03
N THR A 59 6.63 31.32 4.22
CA THR A 59 7.00 29.98 3.76
C THR A 59 7.17 29.88 2.25
N LEU A 60 6.33 30.58 1.47
CA LEU A 60 6.46 30.65 0.01
C LEU A 60 7.73 31.38 -0.42
N SER A 61 8.08 32.47 0.27
CA SER A 61 9.32 33.21 0.02
C SER A 61 10.56 32.38 0.35
N GLU A 62 10.54 31.65 1.47
CA GLU A 62 11.61 30.73 1.87
C GLU A 62 11.77 29.60 0.85
N LEU A 63 10.68 28.94 0.46
CA LEU A 63 10.71 27.85 -0.51
C LEU A 63 11.20 28.33 -1.89
N ASN A 64 10.79 29.52 -2.33
CA ASN A 64 11.27 30.11 -3.57
C ASN A 64 12.77 30.42 -3.50
N GLY A 65 13.27 30.91 -2.36
CA GLY A 65 14.70 31.12 -2.12
C GLY A 65 15.49 29.80 -2.14
N GLU A 66 14.97 28.75 -1.51
CA GLU A 66 15.56 27.42 -1.52
C GLU A 66 15.62 26.86 -2.95
N LEU A 67 14.54 26.94 -3.72
CA LEU A 67 14.46 26.48 -5.10
C LEU A 67 15.46 27.22 -6.00
N GLN A 68 15.59 28.55 -5.87
CA GLN A 68 16.61 29.32 -6.57
C GLN A 68 18.03 28.87 -6.20
N SER A 69 18.28 28.57 -4.92
CA SER A 69 19.57 28.05 -4.46
C SER A 69 19.88 26.66 -5.04
N HIS A 70 18.88 25.80 -5.17
CA HIS A 70 19.04 24.49 -5.81
C HIS A 70 19.30 24.62 -7.31
N LEU A 71 18.58 25.52 -7.99
CA LEU A 71 18.73 25.73 -9.42
C LEU A 71 20.11 26.30 -9.76
N THR A 72 20.63 27.23 -8.95
CA THR A 72 21.99 27.76 -9.12
C THR A 72 23.07 26.71 -8.84
N ARG A 73 22.91 25.85 -7.82
CA ARG A 73 23.79 24.69 -7.58
C ARG A 73 23.74 23.67 -8.71
N HIS A 74 22.55 23.39 -9.24
CA HIS A 74 22.38 22.48 -10.37
C HIS A 74 23.03 23.05 -11.64
N ALA A 75 22.85 24.34 -11.90
CA ALA A 75 23.49 25.02 -13.03
C ALA A 75 25.03 25.01 -12.90
N SER A 76 25.58 25.27 -11.72
CA SER A 76 27.03 25.20 -11.50
C SER A 76 27.59 23.78 -11.63
N HIS A 77 26.85 22.79 -11.13
CA HIS A 77 27.19 21.37 -11.33
C HIS A 77 27.16 20.99 -12.81
N SER A 78 26.11 21.39 -13.54
CA SER A 78 25.98 21.14 -14.97
C SER A 78 27.12 21.78 -15.77
N ASN A 79 27.47 23.04 -15.45
CA ASN A 79 28.61 23.71 -16.07
C ASN A 79 29.94 22.99 -15.77
N ARG A 80 30.12 22.49 -14.55
CA ARG A 80 31.29 21.68 -14.18
C ARG A 80 31.35 20.38 -14.98
N VAL A 81 30.23 19.69 -15.13
CA VAL A 81 30.13 18.47 -15.95
C VAL A 81 30.41 18.80 -17.42
N GLY A 82 29.87 19.90 -17.96
CA GLY A 82 30.17 20.38 -19.31
C GLY A 82 31.66 20.66 -19.53
N ALA A 83 32.33 21.27 -18.55
CA ALA A 83 33.78 21.50 -18.58
C ALA A 83 34.60 20.19 -18.54
N LEU A 84 34.13 19.18 -17.80
CA LEU A 84 34.76 17.85 -17.82
C LEU A 84 34.59 17.17 -19.18
N PHE A 85 33.41 17.23 -19.78
CA PHE A 85 33.17 16.69 -21.12
C PHE A 85 33.99 17.40 -22.19
N SER A 86 34.14 18.73 -22.13
CA SER A 86 34.99 19.45 -23.07
C SER A 86 36.46 19.10 -22.91
N ASN A 87 36.93 18.88 -21.67
CA ASN A 87 38.29 18.40 -21.41
C ASN A 87 38.51 16.98 -21.95
N VAL A 88 37.59 16.04 -21.68
CA VAL A 88 37.65 14.68 -22.23
C VAL A 88 37.65 14.71 -23.76
N ARG A 89 36.83 15.58 -24.37
CA ARG A 89 36.83 15.77 -25.82
C ARG A 89 38.18 16.27 -26.32
N GLY A 90 38.80 17.24 -25.64
CA GLY A 90 40.14 17.71 -25.96
C GLY A 90 41.20 16.62 -25.87
N GLN A 91 41.19 15.82 -24.80
CA GLN A 91 42.08 14.67 -24.63
C GLN A 91 41.88 13.61 -25.71
N LEU A 92 40.63 13.35 -26.11
CA LEU A 92 40.30 12.43 -27.19
C LEU A 92 40.80 12.96 -28.54
N ASP A 93 40.65 14.25 -28.81
CA ASP A 93 41.18 14.90 -30.02
C ASP A 93 42.71 14.86 -30.04
N ASP A 94 43.38 15.04 -28.90
CA ASP A 94 44.84 14.91 -28.79
C ASP A 94 45.29 13.46 -28.95
N LEU A 95 44.58 12.47 -28.40
CA LEU A 95 44.81 11.05 -28.66
C LEU A 95 44.60 10.70 -30.13
N ARG A 96 43.58 11.27 -30.77
CA ARG A 96 43.32 11.10 -32.21
C ARG A 96 44.44 11.68 -33.06
N ARG A 97 44.97 12.85 -32.69
CA ARG A 97 46.15 13.44 -33.34
C ARG A 97 47.42 12.63 -33.08
N SER A 98 47.57 12.06 -31.88
CA SER A 98 48.70 11.19 -31.53
C SER A 98 48.62 9.82 -32.23
N SER A 99 47.42 9.29 -32.49
CA SER A 99 47.18 8.08 -33.30
C SER A 99 47.39 8.32 -34.79
N ALA A 100 47.24 9.56 -35.27
CA ALA A 100 47.60 9.95 -36.63
C ALA A 100 49.13 9.97 -36.89
N HIS A 101 49.96 9.71 -35.87
CA HIS A 101 51.34 9.27 -36.07
C HIS A 101 51.39 7.75 -35.98
N PRO A 102 51.75 7.04 -37.07
CA PRO A 102 51.80 5.59 -37.06
C PRO A 102 53.05 5.15 -36.29
N SER A 103 52.97 5.09 -34.96
CA SER A 103 53.89 4.26 -34.19
C SER A 103 53.42 2.81 -34.34
N SER A 104 54.31 1.97 -34.83
CA SER A 104 54.15 0.58 -35.27
C SER A 104 53.63 -0.44 -34.23
N ASP A 105 52.89 -0.02 -33.20
CA ASP A 105 52.45 -0.85 -32.07
C ASP A 105 50.91 -0.86 -31.88
N GLU A 106 50.16 -0.44 -32.91
CA GLU A 106 48.68 -0.33 -32.87
C GLU A 106 47.95 -1.69 -32.85
N GLY A 107 48.61 -2.78 -33.21
CA GLY A 107 48.00 -4.12 -33.24
C GLY A 107 47.79 -4.73 -31.85
N SER A 108 48.71 -4.52 -30.91
CA SER A 108 48.67 -5.16 -29.58
C SER A 108 47.74 -4.44 -28.61
N ARG A 109 47.75 -3.09 -28.62
CA ARG A 109 47.02 -2.27 -27.65
C ARG A 109 45.53 -2.15 -27.96
N ARG A 110 45.14 -2.25 -29.23
CA ARG A 110 43.74 -2.25 -29.69
C ARG A 110 43.02 -3.56 -29.38
N GLY A 111 43.72 -4.69 -29.55
CA GLY A 111 43.22 -6.01 -29.13
C GLY A 111 43.00 -6.12 -27.62
N MET A 112 43.93 -5.60 -26.81
CA MET A 112 43.79 -5.66 -25.34
C MET A 112 42.62 -4.81 -24.80
N GLY A 113 42.33 -3.65 -25.43
CA GLY A 113 41.17 -2.83 -25.08
C GLY A 113 39.84 -3.49 -25.43
N GLU A 114 39.78 -4.16 -26.58
CA GLU A 114 38.62 -4.94 -27.01
C GLU A 114 38.40 -6.17 -26.11
N GLU A 115 39.47 -6.86 -25.73
CA GLU A 115 39.44 -7.98 -24.77
C GLU A 115 39.01 -7.53 -23.37
N LEU A 116 39.51 -6.40 -22.87
CA LEU A 116 39.08 -5.83 -21.59
C LEU A 116 37.61 -5.41 -21.61
N GLN A 117 37.13 -4.84 -22.72
CA GLN A 117 35.72 -4.48 -22.87
C GLN A 117 34.84 -5.73 -23.00
N ALA A 118 35.29 -6.77 -23.70
CA ALA A 118 34.61 -8.06 -23.77
C ALA A 118 34.55 -8.72 -22.39
N LEU A 119 35.65 -8.69 -21.64
CA LEU A 119 35.73 -9.21 -20.28
C LEU A 119 34.81 -8.41 -19.33
N ALA A 120 34.79 -7.08 -19.40
CA ALA A 120 33.89 -6.27 -18.59
C ALA A 120 32.41 -6.54 -18.90
N LYS A 121 32.06 -6.74 -20.17
CA LYS A 121 30.71 -7.16 -20.58
C LYS A 121 30.37 -8.54 -20.03
N GLU A 122 31.30 -9.49 -20.10
CA GLU A 122 31.08 -10.85 -19.60
C GLU A 122 30.98 -10.88 -18.07
N VAL A 123 31.83 -10.14 -17.36
CA VAL A 123 31.74 -9.97 -15.89
C VAL A 123 30.40 -9.33 -15.51
N GLY A 124 29.95 -8.30 -16.24
CA GLY A 124 28.62 -7.72 -16.03
C GLY A 124 27.50 -8.72 -16.27
N ARG A 125 27.62 -9.58 -17.28
CA ARG A 125 26.67 -10.65 -17.56
C ARG A 125 26.68 -11.70 -16.43
N VAL A 126 27.84 -12.13 -15.99
CA VAL A 126 28.00 -13.07 -14.87
C VAL A 126 27.39 -12.49 -13.59
N GLU A 127 27.61 -11.22 -13.28
CA GLU A 127 27.04 -10.57 -12.10
C GLU A 127 25.51 -10.50 -12.17
N THR A 128 24.94 -10.22 -13.35
CA THR A 128 23.48 -10.23 -13.52
C THR A 128 22.88 -11.64 -13.34
N VAL A 129 23.57 -12.68 -13.80
CA VAL A 129 23.19 -14.09 -13.58
C VAL A 129 23.32 -14.46 -12.10
N ARG A 130 24.39 -14.03 -11.43
CA ARG A 130 24.60 -14.24 -10.00
C ARG A 130 23.46 -13.61 -9.19
N ASN A 131 23.14 -12.34 -9.44
CA ASN A 131 22.06 -11.64 -8.74
C ASN A 131 20.71 -12.31 -8.97
N TYR A 132 20.47 -12.80 -10.19
CA TYR A 132 19.27 -13.58 -10.49
C TYR A 132 19.23 -14.88 -9.69
N ALA A 133 20.32 -15.66 -9.67
CA ALA A 133 20.40 -16.92 -8.95
C ALA A 133 20.24 -16.74 -7.43
N GLU A 134 20.90 -15.73 -6.86
CA GLU A 134 20.78 -15.41 -5.43
C GLU A 134 19.36 -15.00 -5.05
N THR A 135 18.73 -14.14 -5.85
CA THR A 135 17.33 -13.74 -5.61
C THR A 135 16.37 -14.91 -5.80
N ALA A 136 16.59 -15.75 -6.81
CA ALA A 136 15.78 -16.93 -7.06
C ALA A 136 15.89 -17.94 -5.90
N LEU A 137 17.09 -18.17 -5.37
CA LEU A 137 17.30 -19.02 -4.20
C LEU A 137 16.62 -18.45 -2.96
N LYS A 138 16.73 -17.15 -2.72
CA LYS A 138 16.04 -16.49 -1.61
C LYS A 138 14.53 -16.65 -1.71
N LEU A 139 13.96 -16.47 -2.90
CA LEU A 139 12.53 -16.67 -3.14
C LEU A 139 12.13 -18.14 -2.99
N ASP A 140 12.98 -19.07 -3.41
CA ASP A 140 12.75 -20.50 -3.25
C ASP A 140 12.66 -20.92 -1.78
N THR A 141 13.58 -20.44 -0.93
CA THR A 141 13.53 -20.64 0.52
C THR A 141 12.25 -20.08 1.13
N LEU A 142 11.89 -18.84 0.79
CA LEU A 142 10.69 -18.19 1.33
C LEU A 142 9.40 -18.91 0.92
N VAL A 143 9.32 -19.38 -0.33
CA VAL A 143 8.17 -20.17 -0.79
C VAL A 143 8.17 -21.56 -0.13
N GLY A 144 9.33 -22.16 0.11
CA GLY A 144 9.46 -23.38 0.92
C GLY A 144 8.88 -23.17 2.33
N ASP A 145 9.25 -22.08 3.01
CA ASP A 145 8.72 -21.74 4.34
C ASP A 145 7.18 -21.58 4.31
N VAL A 146 6.63 -21.01 3.23
CA VAL A 146 5.17 -20.90 3.03
C VAL A 146 4.54 -22.28 2.85
N GLU A 147 5.10 -23.12 2.00
CA GLU A 147 4.60 -24.47 1.71
C GLU A 147 4.63 -25.36 2.98
N ASP A 148 5.69 -25.24 3.78
CA ASP A 148 5.83 -25.94 5.06
C ASP A 148 4.85 -25.41 6.12
N ALA A 149 4.65 -24.10 6.21
CA ALA A 149 3.68 -23.49 7.11
C ALA A 149 2.23 -23.88 6.75
N VAL A 150 1.90 -23.94 5.45
CA VAL A 150 0.57 -24.38 4.99
C VAL A 150 0.39 -25.89 5.20
N SER A 151 1.41 -26.70 4.91
CA SER A 151 1.35 -28.15 5.10
C SER A 151 1.26 -28.55 6.58
N SER A 152 1.97 -27.85 7.46
CA SER A 152 1.88 -28.07 8.91
C SER A 152 0.49 -27.70 9.46
N THR A 153 -0.12 -26.65 8.93
CA THR A 153 -1.51 -26.29 9.24
C THR A 153 -2.49 -27.41 8.82
N MET A 154 -2.32 -27.98 7.62
CA MET A 154 -3.21 -29.02 7.09
C MET A 154 -3.01 -30.41 7.73
N ASN A 155 -1.77 -30.80 8.01
CA ASN A 155 -1.48 -32.12 8.58
C ASN A 155 -1.98 -32.24 10.03
N ARG A 156 -2.13 -31.13 10.76
CA ARG A 156 -2.67 -31.13 12.12
C ARG A 156 -4.20 -31.10 12.19
N THR A 157 -4.88 -30.48 11.24
CA THR A 157 -6.36 -30.53 11.19
C THR A 157 -6.88 -31.95 10.92
N LEU A 158 -6.11 -32.77 10.20
CA LEU A 158 -6.41 -34.19 9.97
C LEU A 158 -6.16 -35.09 11.19
N ARG A 159 -5.27 -34.71 12.11
CA ARG A 159 -4.87 -35.55 13.27
C ARG A 159 -5.72 -35.24 14.50
N ARG A 160 -6.99 -35.65 14.47
CA ARG A 160 -8.05 -35.84 15.50
C ARG A 160 -8.07 -35.13 16.88
N HIS A 161 -7.11 -34.29 17.27
CA HIS A 161 -7.18 -33.44 18.47
C HIS A 161 -6.41 -32.13 18.25
N PRO A 162 -7.06 -31.08 17.72
CA PRO A 162 -6.46 -29.75 17.69
C PRO A 162 -6.53 -29.13 19.09
N SER A 163 -5.39 -28.78 19.67
CA SER A 163 -5.36 -27.67 20.64
C SER A 163 -5.53 -26.38 19.83
N THR A 164 -6.59 -25.62 20.09
CA THR A 164 -6.97 -24.38 19.37
C THR A 164 -5.80 -23.41 19.25
N ASN A 165 -5.08 -23.19 20.36
CA ASN A 165 -3.96 -22.26 20.45
C ASN A 165 -2.83 -22.55 19.44
N ASN A 166 -2.49 -23.83 19.21
CA ASN A 166 -1.42 -24.18 18.27
C ASN A 166 -1.83 -24.00 16.79
N LEU A 167 -3.13 -24.08 16.47
CA LEU A 167 -3.62 -23.98 15.10
C LEU A 167 -3.62 -22.53 14.62
N GLU A 168 -4.00 -21.60 15.51
CA GLU A 168 -4.00 -20.16 15.26
C GLU A 168 -2.58 -19.63 15.09
N ASP A 169 -1.65 -20.06 15.96
CA ASP A 169 -0.23 -19.75 15.85
C ASP A 169 0.36 -20.18 14.49
N MET A 170 -0.01 -21.36 13.99
CA MET A 170 0.46 -21.85 12.67
C MET A 170 -0.13 -21.04 11.50
N ARG A 171 -1.40 -20.63 11.58
CA ARG A 171 -1.98 -19.73 10.56
C ARG A 171 -1.30 -18.37 10.56
N ALA A 172 -0.97 -17.84 11.73
CA ALA A 172 -0.22 -16.59 11.86
C ALA A 172 1.21 -16.71 11.29
N VAL A 173 1.85 -17.87 11.44
CA VAL A 173 3.15 -18.17 10.80
C VAL A 173 3.01 -18.21 9.27
N ALA A 174 2.02 -18.94 8.75
CA ALA A 174 1.77 -19.01 7.30
C ALA A 174 1.48 -17.63 6.71
N LEU A 175 0.67 -16.81 7.38
CA LEU A 175 0.37 -15.45 6.95
C LEU A 175 1.61 -14.55 6.98
N ARG A 176 2.47 -14.67 7.99
CA ARG A 176 3.74 -13.92 8.05
C ARG A 176 4.68 -14.32 6.92
N ALA A 177 4.84 -15.62 6.65
CA ALA A 177 5.67 -16.11 5.54
C ALA A 177 5.16 -15.62 4.19
N LEU A 178 3.84 -15.64 3.97
CA LEU A 178 3.20 -15.10 2.76
C LEU A 178 3.45 -13.59 2.61
N LYS A 179 3.33 -12.82 3.69
CA LYS A 179 3.60 -11.37 3.69
C LYS A 179 5.05 -11.06 3.32
N LEU A 180 6.01 -11.74 3.96
CA LEU A 180 7.44 -11.58 3.67
C LEU A 180 7.77 -11.90 2.22
N THR A 181 7.19 -12.99 1.69
CA THR A 181 7.38 -13.38 0.29
C THR A 181 6.84 -12.32 -0.66
N GLU A 182 5.64 -11.79 -0.41
CA GLU A 182 5.05 -10.74 -1.25
C GLU A 182 5.81 -9.41 -1.16
N ASP A 183 6.38 -9.05 -0.01
CA ASP A 183 7.21 -7.85 0.15
C ASP A 183 8.52 -7.96 -0.66
N VAL A 184 9.19 -9.12 -0.61
CA VAL A 184 10.36 -9.39 -1.45
C VAL A 184 9.96 -9.39 -2.92
N LEU A 185 8.88 -10.06 -3.30
CA LEU A 185 8.41 -10.12 -4.69
C LEU A 185 8.02 -8.74 -5.25
N SER A 186 7.43 -7.89 -4.42
CA SER A 186 7.15 -6.48 -4.74
C SER A 186 8.44 -5.69 -5.00
N SER A 187 9.49 -5.92 -4.19
CA SER A 187 10.79 -5.29 -4.39
C SER A 187 11.48 -5.77 -5.68
N VAL A 188 11.41 -7.07 -5.98
CA VAL A 188 11.99 -7.69 -7.19
C VAL A 188 11.29 -7.20 -8.45
N THR A 189 9.96 -7.08 -8.41
CA THR A 189 9.18 -6.57 -9.55
C THR A 189 9.54 -5.12 -9.90
N LYS A 190 9.82 -4.29 -8.89
CA LYS A 190 10.24 -2.89 -9.06
C LYS A 190 11.68 -2.75 -9.55
N THR A 191 12.60 -3.56 -9.02
CA THR A 191 14.04 -3.47 -9.32
C THR A 191 14.42 -4.15 -10.63
N HIS A 192 13.73 -5.24 -10.98
CA HIS A 192 14.08 -6.08 -12.13
C HIS A 192 12.84 -6.46 -12.97
N PRO A 193 12.30 -5.52 -13.78
CA PRO A 193 11.08 -5.76 -14.57
C PRO A 193 11.24 -6.85 -15.64
N ARG A 194 12.48 -7.22 -16.00
CA ARG A 194 12.76 -8.30 -16.96
C ARG A 194 12.61 -9.71 -16.35
N TRP A 195 12.51 -9.84 -15.03
CA TRP A 195 12.44 -11.13 -14.33
C TRP A 195 11.01 -11.65 -14.20
N THR A 196 10.15 -11.38 -15.19
CA THR A 196 8.72 -11.75 -15.17
C THR A 196 8.47 -13.24 -14.98
N ARG A 197 9.31 -14.11 -15.58
CA ARG A 197 9.21 -15.57 -15.44
C ARG A 197 9.47 -16.06 -14.01
N LEU A 198 10.44 -15.44 -13.32
CA LEU A 198 10.72 -15.74 -11.92
C LEU A 198 9.52 -15.34 -11.05
N VAL A 199 9.02 -14.12 -11.27
CA VAL A 199 7.86 -13.61 -10.56
C VAL A 199 6.62 -14.49 -10.79
N SER A 200 6.36 -14.90 -12.03
CA SER A 200 5.23 -15.77 -12.35
C SER A 200 5.35 -17.18 -11.75
N ALA A 201 6.56 -17.73 -11.68
CA ALA A 201 6.79 -19.06 -11.11
C ALA A 201 6.56 -19.07 -9.58
N VAL A 202 7.07 -18.05 -8.90
CA VAL A 202 6.81 -17.82 -7.47
C VAL A 202 5.32 -17.58 -7.24
N ASP A 203 4.69 -16.76 -8.09
CA ASP A 203 3.25 -16.51 -8.03
C ASP A 203 2.43 -17.80 -8.12
N HIS A 204 2.75 -18.69 -9.06
CA HIS A 204 2.02 -19.95 -9.21
C HIS A 204 2.08 -20.82 -7.94
N ARG A 205 3.25 -20.89 -7.27
CA ARG A 205 3.41 -21.66 -6.03
C ARG A 205 2.63 -21.03 -4.87
N ILE A 206 2.66 -19.70 -4.75
CA ILE A 206 1.87 -18.99 -3.74
C ILE A 206 0.37 -19.17 -4.01
N ASP A 207 -0.08 -19.19 -5.27
CA ASP A 207 -1.48 -19.45 -5.61
C ASP A 207 -1.92 -20.85 -5.20
N ARG A 208 -1.06 -21.85 -5.40
CA ARG A 208 -1.29 -23.22 -4.91
C ARG A 208 -1.41 -23.24 -3.38
N ALA A 209 -0.53 -22.54 -2.66
CA ALA A 209 -0.60 -22.44 -1.20
C ALA A 209 -1.89 -21.75 -0.73
N LEU A 210 -2.29 -20.65 -1.38
CA LEU A 210 -3.53 -19.92 -1.07
C LEU A 210 -4.79 -20.74 -1.41
N ALA A 211 -4.75 -21.56 -2.46
CA ALA A 211 -5.85 -22.46 -2.82
C ALA A 211 -6.15 -23.50 -1.74
N ILE A 212 -5.17 -23.83 -0.89
CA ILE A 212 -5.32 -24.73 0.26
C ILE A 212 -5.70 -23.93 1.51
N LEU A 213 -4.95 -22.85 1.78
CA LEU A 213 -5.09 -22.08 3.02
C LEU A 213 -6.45 -21.35 3.12
N ARG A 214 -6.95 -20.80 2.01
CA ARG A 214 -8.19 -20.01 2.02
C ARG A 214 -9.42 -20.83 2.38
N PRO A 215 -9.74 -21.96 1.70
CA PRO A 215 -10.89 -22.78 2.07
C PRO A 215 -10.81 -23.27 3.51
N GLN A 216 -9.60 -23.65 3.96
CA GLN A 216 -9.39 -24.12 5.33
C GLN A 216 -9.67 -23.02 6.36
N ALA A 217 -9.12 -21.81 6.18
CA ALA A 217 -9.34 -20.69 7.08
C ALA A 217 -10.81 -20.28 7.17
N ILE A 218 -11.54 -20.33 6.05
CA ILE A 218 -12.98 -20.05 6.02
C ILE A 218 -13.77 -21.15 6.75
N ALA A 219 -13.47 -22.43 6.49
CA ALA A 219 -14.13 -23.55 7.15
C ALA A 219 -13.93 -23.50 8.67
N ASP A 220 -12.73 -23.19 9.12
CA ASP A 220 -12.40 -23.11 10.54
C ASP A 220 -13.09 -21.91 11.22
N HIS A 221 -13.16 -20.76 10.55
CA HIS A 221 -13.91 -19.61 11.06
C HIS A 221 -15.42 -19.92 11.14
N ARG A 222 -15.98 -20.60 10.13
CA ARG A 222 -17.38 -21.08 10.16
C ARG A 222 -17.63 -22.06 11.31
N ALA A 223 -16.70 -22.98 11.56
CA ALA A 223 -16.81 -23.93 12.66
C ALA A 223 -16.79 -23.22 14.02
N LEU A 224 -15.95 -22.18 14.17
CA LEU A 224 -15.92 -21.32 15.35
C LEU A 224 -17.25 -20.57 15.50
N LEU A 225 -17.76 -19.94 14.45
CA LEU A 225 -19.08 -19.29 14.44
C LEU A 225 -20.20 -20.26 14.83
N ALA A 226 -20.20 -21.47 14.29
CA ALA A 226 -21.18 -22.50 14.63
C ALA A 226 -21.07 -22.93 16.11
N SER A 227 -19.86 -23.03 16.66
CA SER A 227 -19.65 -23.34 18.08
C SER A 227 -20.19 -22.26 19.02
N LEU A 228 -20.26 -21.02 18.54
CA LEU A 228 -20.86 -19.88 19.25
C LEU A 228 -22.39 -19.83 19.10
N GLY A 229 -22.98 -20.70 18.29
CA GLY A 229 -24.42 -20.67 17.99
C GLY A 229 -24.79 -19.60 16.94
N TRP A 230 -23.85 -19.19 16.08
CA TRP A 230 -24.15 -18.35 14.91
C TRP A 230 -24.57 -19.23 13.71
N PRO A 231 -25.58 -18.82 12.92
CA PRO A 231 -26.40 -17.63 13.09
C PRO A 231 -27.47 -17.78 14.19
N PRO A 232 -27.83 -16.69 14.89
CA PRO A 232 -28.93 -16.71 15.85
C PRO A 232 -30.27 -17.03 15.16
N PRO A 233 -31.20 -17.72 15.83
CA PRO A 233 -32.52 -18.01 15.28
C PRO A 233 -33.28 -16.71 14.94
N LEU A 234 -33.75 -16.59 13.70
CA LEU A 234 -34.49 -15.40 13.23
C LEU A 234 -35.94 -15.32 13.77
N SER A 235 -36.41 -16.33 14.50
CA SER A 235 -37.74 -16.35 15.14
C SER A 235 -37.78 -17.27 16.35
N THR A 236 -38.31 -16.79 17.48
CA THR A 236 -38.57 -17.56 18.72
C THR A 236 -39.98 -18.15 18.77
N ILE A 237 -40.79 -18.02 17.71
CA ILE A 237 -42.25 -18.14 17.79
C ILE A 237 -42.75 -19.56 17.42
N SER A 238 -42.12 -20.63 17.91
CA SER A 238 -42.67 -21.99 17.75
C SER A 238 -42.24 -22.94 18.87
N SER A 239 -42.60 -22.64 20.12
CA SER A 239 -43.26 -23.67 20.95
C SER A 239 -44.01 -23.01 22.10
N SER A 240 -45.30 -23.29 22.15
CA SER A 240 -46.22 -22.94 23.21
C SER A 240 -45.80 -23.63 24.52
N ASN A 241 -45.32 -22.86 25.49
CA ASN A 241 -45.49 -23.24 26.90
C ASN A 241 -45.66 -21.98 27.77
N PRO A 242 -46.86 -21.69 28.30
CA PRO A 242 -47.16 -20.46 29.03
C PRO A 242 -46.61 -20.39 30.47
N TYR A 243 -45.70 -21.29 30.87
CA TYR A 243 -45.19 -21.39 32.25
C TYR A 243 -43.65 -21.25 32.36
N THR A 244 -43.04 -20.35 31.61
CA THR A 244 -41.65 -19.93 31.89
C THR A 244 -41.50 -18.46 31.59
N LYS A 245 -41.97 -17.65 32.52
CA LYS A 245 -41.79 -16.20 32.56
C LYS A 245 -40.41 -15.92 33.17
N GLY A 246 -39.36 -16.03 32.35
CA GLY A 246 -37.98 -15.75 32.76
C GLY A 246 -36.98 -16.03 31.64
N SER A 247 -36.40 -14.96 31.09
CA SER A 247 -35.24 -14.92 30.17
C SER A 247 -35.30 -15.77 28.89
N THR A 248 -35.91 -15.24 27.84
CA THR A 248 -35.55 -15.61 26.46
C THR A 248 -35.22 -14.35 25.68
N ASP A 249 -34.26 -13.58 26.19
CA ASP A 249 -33.56 -12.59 25.39
C ASP A 249 -32.56 -13.39 24.54
N VAL A 250 -32.85 -13.58 23.25
CA VAL A 250 -31.92 -14.23 22.32
C VAL A 250 -30.78 -13.24 22.11
N GLN A 251 -29.88 -13.19 23.09
CA GLN A 251 -28.72 -12.31 23.03
C GLN A 251 -27.82 -12.78 21.90
N ASN A 252 -27.39 -11.82 21.08
CA ASN A 252 -26.48 -12.10 19.99
C ASN A 252 -25.23 -12.80 20.56
N PRO A 253 -24.90 -14.01 20.07
CA PRO A 253 -23.78 -14.78 20.59
C PRO A 253 -22.44 -14.06 20.45
N LEU A 254 -22.34 -13.07 19.56
CA LEU A 254 -21.15 -12.21 19.41
C LEU A 254 -21.01 -11.17 20.53
N PHE A 255 -22.11 -10.77 21.20
CA PHE A 255 -22.09 -9.84 22.33
C PHE A 255 -21.90 -10.52 23.68
N THR A 256 -22.16 -11.83 23.77
CA THR A 256 -21.98 -12.64 24.99
C THR A 256 -20.59 -13.30 25.06
N MET A 257 -19.71 -13.05 24.07
CA MET A 257 -18.36 -13.64 24.04
C MET A 257 -17.45 -13.01 25.11
N GLU A 258 -16.98 -13.83 26.04
CA GLU A 258 -16.03 -13.42 27.08
C GLU A 258 -14.81 -14.35 27.13
N GLY A 259 -13.65 -13.80 27.49
CA GLY A 259 -12.40 -14.56 27.66
C GLY A 259 -11.80 -15.12 26.37
N ASP A 260 -11.36 -16.38 26.42
CA ASP A 260 -10.58 -17.07 25.39
C ASP A 260 -11.33 -17.20 24.04
N LEU A 261 -12.65 -17.43 24.07
CA LEU A 261 -13.49 -17.51 22.87
C LEU A 261 -13.48 -16.20 22.06
N LYS A 262 -13.46 -15.05 22.75
CA LYS A 262 -13.37 -13.74 22.11
C LYS A 262 -12.01 -13.54 21.43
N LEU A 263 -10.94 -13.98 22.08
CA LEU A 263 -9.59 -13.92 21.52
C LEU A 263 -9.49 -14.78 20.26
N GLN A 264 -9.93 -16.03 20.32
CA GLN A 264 -9.96 -16.95 19.16
C GLN A 264 -10.78 -16.39 17.99
N TYR A 265 -11.95 -15.80 18.27
CA TYR A 265 -12.74 -15.12 17.24
C TYR A 265 -11.99 -13.93 16.62
N CYS A 266 -11.41 -13.05 17.45
CA CYS A 266 -10.66 -11.90 16.99
C CYS A 266 -9.44 -12.30 16.16
N GLU A 267 -8.71 -13.33 16.57
CA GLU A 267 -7.56 -13.86 15.84
C GLU A 267 -7.96 -14.49 14.52
N SER A 268 -9.02 -15.31 14.51
CA SER A 268 -9.59 -15.87 13.28
C SER A 268 -10.09 -14.77 12.33
N PHE A 269 -10.70 -13.72 12.86
CA PHE A 269 -11.16 -12.55 12.11
C PHE A 269 -9.97 -11.82 11.47
N LEU A 270 -8.95 -11.50 12.26
CA LEU A 270 -7.75 -10.80 11.80
C LEU A 270 -6.95 -11.64 10.79
N ALA A 271 -6.90 -12.96 10.96
CA ALA A 271 -6.25 -13.86 10.02
C ALA A 271 -6.93 -13.84 8.64
N LEU A 272 -8.26 -13.88 8.60
CA LEU A 272 -9.02 -13.78 7.34
C LEU A 272 -8.88 -12.40 6.69
N CYS A 273 -8.95 -11.32 7.49
CA CYS A 273 -8.68 -9.96 7.00
C CYS A 273 -7.28 -9.85 6.40
N GLY A 274 -6.26 -10.35 7.10
CA GLY A 274 -4.89 -10.33 6.64
C GLY A 274 -4.67 -11.15 5.36
N LEU A 275 -5.35 -12.29 5.22
CA LEU A 275 -5.31 -13.12 4.01
C LEU A 275 -5.98 -12.40 2.82
N GLN A 276 -7.11 -11.73 3.06
CA GLN A 276 -7.80 -10.94 2.05
C GLN A 276 -6.97 -9.72 1.60
N GLU A 277 -6.36 -9.00 2.54
CA GLU A 277 -5.46 -7.89 2.24
C GLU A 277 -4.25 -8.34 1.42
N LEU A 278 -3.65 -9.48 1.76
CA LEU A 278 -2.56 -10.07 1.00
C LEU A 278 -3.00 -10.38 -0.44
N GLN A 279 -4.17 -11.00 -0.61
CA GLN A 279 -4.70 -11.29 -1.95
C GLN A 279 -5.00 -10.01 -2.73
N ARG A 280 -5.49 -8.95 -2.09
CA ARG A 280 -5.71 -7.64 -2.71
C ARG A 280 -4.40 -7.00 -3.16
N LYS A 281 -3.39 -6.95 -2.27
CA LYS A 281 -2.06 -6.39 -2.57
C LYS A 281 -1.42 -7.12 -3.74
N ARG A 282 -1.48 -8.45 -3.72
CA ARG A 282 -0.95 -9.30 -4.78
C ARG A 282 -1.64 -9.09 -6.13
N LYS A 283 -2.98 -9.05 -6.14
CA LYS A 283 -3.75 -8.69 -7.35
C LYS A 283 -3.38 -7.30 -7.87
N SER A 284 -3.17 -6.33 -6.98
CA SER A 284 -2.78 -4.97 -7.39
C SER A 284 -1.42 -4.95 -8.09
N ARG A 285 -0.45 -5.74 -7.62
CA ARG A 285 0.86 -5.93 -8.28
C ARG A 285 0.72 -6.64 -9.62
N GLN A 286 -0.08 -7.71 -9.68
CA GLN A 286 -0.28 -8.48 -10.93
C GLN A 286 -1.03 -7.69 -12.01
N LEU A 287 -1.89 -6.76 -11.60
CA LEU A 287 -2.68 -5.89 -12.49
C LEU A 287 -2.01 -4.52 -12.74
N GLU A 288 -0.78 -4.31 -12.27
CA GLU A 288 -0.03 -3.07 -12.50
C GLU A 288 0.27 -2.92 -14.00
N GLY A 289 -0.62 -2.22 -14.72
CA GLY A 289 -0.56 -2.04 -16.19
C GLY A 289 -1.83 -2.40 -16.96
N HIS A 290 -2.80 -3.11 -16.34
CA HIS A 290 -4.09 -3.44 -16.94
C HIS A 290 -5.26 -2.97 -16.06
N TYR A 291 -6.27 -2.34 -16.68
CA TYR A 291 -7.47 -1.71 -16.11
C TYR A 291 -7.74 -1.97 -14.61
N LYS A 292 -7.49 -0.93 -13.80
CA LYS A 292 -7.61 -0.94 -12.32
C LYS A 292 -9.04 -1.11 -11.80
N ASP A 293 -10.06 -0.90 -12.63
CA ASP A 293 -11.45 -0.78 -12.19
C ASP A 293 -12.22 -2.10 -12.04
N VAL A 294 -11.76 -3.21 -12.63
CA VAL A 294 -12.56 -4.46 -12.68
C VAL A 294 -12.33 -5.37 -11.46
N ALA A 295 -11.26 -5.19 -10.68
CA ALA A 295 -10.82 -6.19 -9.70
C ALA A 295 -11.08 -5.86 -8.21
N LEU A 296 -11.65 -4.69 -7.88
CA LEU A 296 -11.66 -4.19 -6.49
C LEU A 296 -12.97 -4.41 -5.71
N HIS A 297 -14.08 -4.77 -6.37
CA HIS A 297 -15.31 -5.15 -5.67
C HIS A 297 -15.27 -6.63 -5.27
N GLN A 298 -14.38 -6.99 -4.35
CA GLN A 298 -14.49 -8.25 -3.62
C GLN A 298 -15.13 -7.96 -2.26
N PRO A 299 -16.27 -8.60 -1.93
CA PRO A 299 -16.85 -8.48 -0.60
C PRO A 299 -15.85 -8.94 0.46
N LEU A 300 -15.93 -8.34 1.65
CA LEU A 300 -15.10 -8.74 2.77
C LEU A 300 -15.47 -10.17 3.16
N TRP A 301 -14.52 -11.10 3.10
CA TRP A 301 -14.81 -12.52 3.30
C TRP A 301 -15.44 -12.76 4.66
N VAL A 302 -14.90 -12.13 5.72
CA VAL A 302 -15.44 -12.31 7.07
C VAL A 302 -16.88 -11.81 7.18
N ILE A 303 -17.21 -10.71 6.51
CA ILE A 303 -18.57 -10.17 6.51
C ILE A 303 -19.50 -11.08 5.70
N GLU A 304 -19.04 -11.59 4.56
CA GLU A 304 -19.78 -12.59 3.78
C GLU A 304 -20.08 -13.83 4.63
N GLU A 305 -19.13 -14.31 5.43
CA GLU A 305 -19.33 -15.45 6.31
C GLU A 305 -20.30 -15.19 7.47
N LEU A 306 -20.37 -13.97 7.96
CA LEU A 306 -21.36 -13.58 8.96
C LEU A 306 -22.76 -13.47 8.36
N VAL A 307 -22.86 -12.87 7.17
CA VAL A 307 -24.15 -12.51 6.55
C VAL A 307 -24.76 -13.67 5.77
N ASN A 308 -23.96 -14.53 5.13
CA ASN A 308 -24.46 -15.61 4.27
C ASN A 308 -25.40 -16.59 5.02
N PRO A 309 -25.10 -17.06 6.24
CA PRO A 309 -26.03 -17.89 7.01
C PRO A 309 -27.36 -17.19 7.33
N LEU A 310 -27.33 -15.88 7.60
CA LEU A 310 -28.53 -15.07 7.83
C LEU A 310 -29.35 -14.89 6.54
N SER A 311 -28.67 -14.66 5.41
CA SER A 311 -29.30 -14.55 4.10
C SER A 311 -30.01 -15.85 3.73
N ILE A 312 -29.40 -17.00 3.96
CA ILE A 312 -30.01 -18.31 3.68
C ILE A 312 -31.21 -18.56 4.60
N ALA A 313 -31.05 -18.31 5.90
CA ALA A 313 -32.13 -18.49 6.88
C ALA A 313 -33.33 -17.56 6.56
N SER A 314 -33.07 -16.29 6.23
CA SER A 314 -34.11 -15.32 5.88
C SER A 314 -34.77 -15.61 4.53
N GLN A 315 -34.02 -16.11 3.55
CA GLN A 315 -34.59 -16.50 2.24
C GLN A 315 -35.73 -17.51 2.40
N HIS A 316 -35.63 -18.44 3.34
CA HIS A 316 -36.72 -19.38 3.64
C HIS A 316 -37.99 -18.70 4.19
N HIS A 317 -37.83 -17.58 4.90
CA HIS A 317 -38.95 -16.79 5.41
C HIS A 317 -39.58 -15.87 4.34
N PHE A 318 -38.79 -15.43 3.35
CA PHE A 318 -39.23 -14.53 2.28
C PHE A 318 -39.59 -15.23 0.96
N SER A 319 -39.27 -16.52 0.80
CA SER A 319 -39.64 -17.31 -0.38
C SER A 319 -41.09 -17.82 -0.35
N LYS A 320 -41.95 -17.19 0.46
CA LYS A 320 -43.35 -17.57 0.68
C LYS A 320 -44.29 -16.55 0.09
#